data_AF-A0A315RYV6-F1
#
_entry.id   AF-A0A315RYV6-F1
#
_cell.length_a   1.000
_cell.length_b   1.000
_cell.length_c   1.000
_cell.angle_alpha   90.00
_cell.angle_beta   90.00
_cell.angle_gamma   90.00
#
_symmetry.space_group_name_H-M   'P 1'
#
loop_
_entity.id
_entity.type
_entity.pdbx_description
1 polymer ?
#
loop_
_entity_poly.entity_id
_entity_poly.type
_entity_poly.pdbx_seq_one_letter_code
_entity_poly.pdbx_strand_id
1 'polypeptide(L)'
;PIYFQFLIGKEGLKVNEIACRIGGAYEGDFMPALTGVDILKMMVRLAAGEPVEQKALQNYSLLANQKFLSSQLFFAGPGRIDLITESSELQKLSGLLKVGFNYRPGERIPDIENATARAGYFIVLADNKAELKQRVAAVYDKLKIIDRKGKNLVYREIGENF
;
A
#
# COMPACT_ATOMS: atom_id res chain seq x y z
N PRO A 1 -8.91 9.58 14.88
CA PRO A 1 -9.42 8.53 13.97
C PRO A 1 -9.60 7.24 14.76
N ILE A 2 -10.61 6.45 14.40
CA ILE A 2 -10.82 5.13 14.97
C ILE A 2 -10.67 4.14 13.83
N TYR A 3 -9.72 3.23 13.96
CA TYR A 3 -9.49 2.12 13.06
C TYR A 3 -10.24 0.91 13.56
N PHE A 4 -10.96 0.23 12.67
CA PHE A 4 -11.66 -1.01 12.94
C PHE A 4 -11.15 -2.09 11.99
N GLN A 5 -10.86 -3.27 12.53
CA GLN A 5 -10.68 -4.49 11.74
C GLN A 5 -11.86 -5.42 11.99
N PHE A 6 -12.47 -5.89 10.90
CA PHE A 6 -13.61 -6.79 10.95
C PHE A 6 -13.27 -8.16 10.36
N LEU A 7 -13.94 -9.19 10.83
CA LEU A 7 -14.00 -10.52 10.22
C LEU A 7 -15.43 -10.75 9.72
N ILE A 8 -15.57 -11.22 8.49
CA ILE A 8 -16.87 -11.51 7.86
C ILE A 8 -16.95 -13.02 7.60
N GLY A 9 -18.01 -13.65 8.08
CA GLY A 9 -18.21 -15.09 7.91
C GLY A 9 -19.68 -15.50 8.05
N LYS A 10 -19.92 -16.81 8.22
CA LYS A 10 -21.28 -17.39 8.30
C LYS A 10 -22.12 -16.81 9.45
N GLU A 11 -21.48 -16.42 10.54
CA GLU A 11 -22.11 -15.80 11.72
C GLU A 11 -22.31 -14.28 11.58
N GLY A 12 -22.00 -13.71 10.40
CA GLY A 12 -22.06 -12.28 10.14
C GLY A 12 -20.71 -11.58 10.37
N LEU A 13 -20.80 -10.30 10.75
CA LEU A 13 -19.65 -9.41 10.95
C LEU A 13 -19.24 -9.40 12.43
N LYS A 14 -17.95 -9.62 12.69
CA LYS A 14 -17.35 -9.55 14.03
C LYS A 14 -16.23 -8.50 14.06
N VAL A 15 -16.15 -7.73 15.14
CA VAL A 15 -15.05 -6.80 15.37
C VAL A 15 -13.86 -7.58 15.93
N ASN A 16 -12.71 -7.52 15.25
CA ASN A 16 -11.47 -8.16 15.67
C ASN A 16 -10.56 -7.21 16.45
N GLU A 17 -10.40 -5.97 15.96
CA GLU A 17 -9.56 -4.96 16.57
C GLU A 17 -10.24 -3.58 16.47
N ILE A 18 -10.08 -2.76 17.52
CA ILE A 18 -10.40 -1.34 17.53
C ILE A 18 -9.16 -0.59 18.03
N ALA A 19 -8.75 0.46 17.33
CA ALA A 19 -7.61 1.28 17.76
C ALA A 19 -7.83 2.78 17.47
N CYS A 20 -7.42 3.64 18.40
CA CYS A 20 -7.49 5.10 18.27
C CYS A 20 -6.30 5.66 17.48
N ARG A 21 -6.13 5.22 16.23
CA ARG A 21 -5.07 5.67 15.32
C ARG A 21 -5.51 5.60 13.86
N ILE A 22 -4.67 6.10 12.97
CA ILE A 22 -4.78 5.80 11.53
C ILE A 22 -4.37 4.32 11.34
N GLY A 23 -5.01 3.63 10.40
CA GLY A 23 -4.63 2.26 10.06
C GLY A 23 -3.23 2.17 9.47
N GLY A 24 -2.75 0.94 9.33
CA GLY A 24 -1.41 0.66 8.79
C GLY A 24 -1.37 0.76 7.26
N ALA A 25 -0.39 0.10 6.65
CA ALA A 25 -0.34 -0.14 5.20
C ALA A 25 -0.49 1.12 4.32
N TYR A 26 0.06 2.24 4.78
CA TYR A 26 0.05 3.54 4.08
C TYR A 26 -1.33 4.19 3.93
N GLU A 27 -2.31 3.86 4.78
CA GLU A 27 -3.62 4.53 4.77
C GLU A 27 -3.53 6.06 4.85
N GLY A 28 -2.63 6.59 5.69
CA GLY A 28 -2.40 8.04 5.76
C GLY A 28 -1.91 8.66 4.44
N ASP A 29 -1.19 7.91 3.62
CA ASP A 29 -0.64 8.40 2.36
C ASP A 29 -1.67 8.43 1.23
N PHE A 30 -2.54 7.41 1.18
CA PHE A 30 -3.44 7.26 0.04
C PHE A 30 -4.84 7.81 0.24
N MET A 31 -5.27 8.02 1.49
CA MET A 31 -6.59 8.55 1.81
C MET A 31 -6.91 9.89 1.11
N PRO A 32 -5.97 10.87 0.99
CA PRO A 32 -6.24 12.08 0.22
C PRO A 32 -6.64 11.79 -1.23
N ALA A 33 -5.93 10.87 -1.89
CA ALA A 33 -6.21 10.54 -3.29
C ALA A 33 -7.50 9.72 -3.45
N LEU A 34 -7.77 8.81 -2.51
CA LEU A 34 -8.92 7.90 -2.53
C LEU A 34 -10.23 8.59 -2.14
N THR A 35 -10.19 9.52 -1.18
CA THR A 35 -11.39 10.07 -0.55
C THR A 35 -11.49 11.60 -0.62
N GLY A 36 -10.40 12.29 -0.96
CA GLY A 36 -10.29 13.75 -0.82
C GLY A 36 -10.05 14.20 0.63
N VAL A 37 -10.01 13.28 1.59
CA VAL A 37 -9.80 13.57 3.01
C VAL A 37 -8.36 13.24 3.40
N ASP A 38 -7.60 14.27 3.79
CA ASP A 38 -6.25 14.11 4.31
C ASP A 38 -6.25 13.85 5.81
N ILE A 39 -6.57 12.61 6.17
CA ILE A 39 -6.70 12.19 7.58
C ILE A 39 -5.40 12.34 8.37
N LEU A 40 -4.22 12.25 7.73
CA LEU A 40 -2.94 12.39 8.38
C LEU A 40 -2.70 13.85 8.75
N LYS A 41 -2.88 14.78 7.79
CA LYS A 41 -2.79 16.22 8.06
C LYS A 41 -3.77 16.65 9.15
N MET A 42 -5.02 16.18 9.08
CA MET A 42 -6.01 16.47 10.11
C MET A 42 -5.55 16.00 11.49
N MET A 43 -4.97 14.81 11.58
CA MET A 43 -4.46 14.28 12.85
C MET A 43 -3.29 15.05 13.42
N VAL A 44 -2.33 15.44 12.58
CA VAL A 44 -1.18 16.26 13.01
C VAL A 44 -1.68 17.60 13.57
N ARG A 45 -2.64 18.23 12.90
CA ARG A 45 -3.24 19.50 13.36
C ARG A 45 -3.97 19.36 14.69
N LEU A 46 -4.81 18.33 14.84
CA LEU A 46 -5.48 18.04 16.13
C LEU A 46 -4.46 17.84 17.25
N ALA A 47 -3.39 17.08 17.00
CA ALA A 47 -2.35 16.83 17.99
C ALA A 47 -1.59 18.12 18.37
N ALA A 48 -1.47 19.07 17.44
CA ALA A 48 -0.87 20.38 17.68
C ALA A 48 -1.84 21.40 18.34
N GLY A 49 -3.09 21.01 18.63
CA GLY A 49 -4.12 21.93 19.12
C GLY A 49 -4.62 22.92 18.06
N GLU A 50 -4.33 22.67 16.78
CA GLU A 50 -4.79 23.50 15.68
C GLU A 50 -6.21 23.13 15.24
N PRO A 51 -6.98 24.10 14.72
CA PRO A 51 -8.27 23.81 14.11
C PRO A 51 -8.11 22.94 12.86
N VAL A 52 -9.07 22.04 12.68
CA VAL A 52 -9.13 21.16 11.51
C VAL A 52 -10.28 21.56 10.59
N GLU A 53 -9.97 21.66 9.30
CA GLU A 53 -10.98 21.88 8.26
C GLU A 53 -11.84 20.63 8.10
N GLN A 54 -13.14 20.77 8.34
CA GLN A 54 -14.09 19.64 8.29
C GLN A 54 -14.79 19.50 6.94
N LYS A 55 -14.63 20.46 6.04
CA LYS A 55 -15.34 20.49 4.75
C LYS A 55 -15.12 19.23 3.93
N ALA A 56 -13.89 18.72 3.89
CA ALA A 56 -13.56 17.48 3.19
C ALA A 56 -14.31 16.26 3.76
N LEU A 57 -14.45 16.16 5.09
CA LEU A 57 -15.25 15.10 5.73
C LEU A 57 -16.73 15.22 5.39
N GLN A 58 -17.27 16.43 5.46
CA GLN A 58 -18.69 16.69 5.22
C GLN A 58 -19.09 16.40 3.77
N ASN A 59 -18.18 16.64 2.84
CA ASN A 59 -18.39 16.39 1.41
C ASN A 59 -18.11 14.93 1.01
N TYR A 60 -17.48 14.14 1.87
CA TYR A 60 -17.18 12.75 1.54
C TYR A 60 -18.43 11.86 1.71
N SER A 61 -18.72 11.07 0.68
CA SER A 61 -19.74 10.03 0.73
C SER A 61 -19.14 8.69 0.34
N LEU A 62 -19.21 7.71 1.24
CA LEU A 62 -18.74 6.36 0.99
C LEU A 62 -19.48 5.72 -0.19
N LEU A 63 -20.80 5.94 -0.29
CA LEU A 63 -21.63 5.38 -1.36
C LEU A 63 -21.36 6.02 -2.73
N ALA A 64 -20.87 7.25 -2.74
CA ALA A 64 -20.52 7.95 -3.98
C ALA A 64 -19.06 7.70 -4.42
N ASN A 65 -18.23 7.03 -3.60
CA ASN A 65 -16.83 6.80 -3.94
C ASN A 65 -16.72 5.69 -5.01
N GLN A 66 -16.28 6.09 -6.21
CA GLN A 66 -16.06 5.18 -7.35
C GLN A 66 -14.58 4.85 -7.56
N LYS A 67 -13.68 5.34 -6.71
CA LYS A 67 -12.23 5.08 -6.85
C LYS A 67 -11.88 3.75 -6.21
N PHE A 68 -10.99 3.03 -6.86
CA PHE A 68 -10.43 1.77 -6.39
C PHE A 68 -8.95 1.94 -6.08
N LEU A 69 -8.48 1.26 -5.04
CA LEU A 69 -7.08 1.32 -4.63
C LEU A 69 -6.57 -0.04 -4.15
N SER A 70 -5.30 -0.30 -4.42
CA SER A 70 -4.55 -1.41 -3.82
C SER A 70 -3.26 -0.87 -3.20
N SER A 71 -3.07 -1.10 -1.91
CA SER A 71 -1.77 -0.91 -1.22
C SER A 71 -1.11 -2.29 -1.10
N GLN A 72 -0.04 -2.48 -1.86
CA GLN A 72 0.67 -3.75 -2.01
C GLN A 72 1.94 -3.71 -1.14
N LEU A 73 2.02 -4.60 -0.16
CA LEU A 73 3.16 -4.75 0.75
C LEU A 73 3.90 -6.03 0.38
N PHE A 74 4.76 -5.94 -0.61
CA PHE A 74 5.31 -7.12 -1.29
C PHE A 74 6.54 -7.68 -0.57
N PHE A 75 6.77 -8.97 -0.77
CA PHE A 75 7.92 -9.69 -0.27
C PHE A 75 8.87 -10.07 -1.40
N ALA A 76 10.11 -10.36 -1.02
CA ALA A 76 11.10 -10.97 -1.90
C ALA A 76 11.86 -12.05 -1.14
N GLY A 77 12.40 -13.03 -1.88
CA GLY A 77 13.17 -14.13 -1.32
C GLY A 77 14.50 -13.68 -0.72
N PRO A 78 15.07 -14.52 0.16
CA PRO A 78 16.35 -14.24 0.78
C PRO A 78 17.47 -14.20 -0.27
N GLY A 79 18.41 -13.27 -0.11
CA GLY A 79 19.50 -13.14 -1.07
C GLY A 79 20.23 -11.80 -0.98
N ARG A 80 21.41 -11.73 -1.60
CA ARG A 80 22.16 -10.48 -1.74
C ARG A 80 21.69 -9.76 -3.00
N ILE A 81 21.27 -8.52 -2.83
CA ILE A 81 20.74 -7.70 -3.91
C ILE A 81 21.89 -7.20 -4.78
N ASP A 82 21.76 -7.41 -6.08
CA ASP A 82 22.63 -6.84 -7.10
C ASP A 82 21.99 -5.61 -7.75
N LEU A 83 20.71 -5.72 -8.12
CA LEU A 83 19.96 -4.64 -8.77
C LEU A 83 18.51 -4.58 -8.26
N ILE A 84 17.95 -3.37 -8.20
CA ILE A 84 16.52 -3.12 -7.95
C ILE A 84 15.99 -2.24 -9.08
N THR A 85 14.75 -2.47 -9.53
CA THR A 85 14.07 -1.54 -10.46
C THR A 85 14.03 -0.14 -9.86
N GLU A 86 14.45 0.86 -10.63
CA GLU A 86 14.40 2.25 -10.19
C GLU A 86 12.95 2.70 -9.96
N SER A 87 12.70 3.35 -8.82
CA SER A 87 11.34 3.81 -8.47
C SER A 87 10.77 4.78 -9.52
N SER A 88 11.64 5.57 -10.16
CA SER A 88 11.26 6.51 -11.23
C SER A 88 10.76 5.81 -12.49
N GLU A 89 11.15 4.56 -12.76
CA GLU A 89 10.61 3.78 -13.88
C GLU A 89 9.20 3.26 -13.58
N LEU A 90 8.96 2.85 -12.33
CA LEU A 90 7.66 2.41 -11.88
C LEU A 90 6.67 3.58 -11.81
N GLN A 91 7.12 4.76 -11.37
CA GLN A 91 6.29 5.99 -11.32
C GLN A 91 5.73 6.43 -12.67
N LYS A 92 6.25 5.91 -13.79
CA LYS A 92 5.69 6.13 -15.13
C LYS A 92 4.46 5.26 -15.41
N LEU A 93 4.16 4.27 -14.59
CA LEU A 93 3.01 3.39 -14.76
C LEU A 93 1.72 4.12 -14.40
N SER A 94 0.72 3.97 -15.26
CA SER A 94 -0.60 4.59 -15.06
C SER A 94 -1.21 4.15 -13.74
N GLY A 95 -1.70 5.13 -12.97
CA GLY A 95 -2.36 4.89 -11.68
C GLY A 95 -1.42 4.57 -10.52
N LEU A 96 -0.10 4.50 -10.72
CA LEU A 96 0.82 4.33 -9.59
C LEU A 96 0.92 5.65 -8.80
N LEU A 97 0.47 5.62 -7.55
CA LEU A 97 0.50 6.77 -6.64
C LEU A 97 1.85 6.89 -5.93
N LYS A 98 2.37 5.77 -5.40
CA LYS A 98 3.59 5.74 -4.61
C LYS A 98 4.24 4.37 -4.69
N VAL A 99 5.55 4.32 -4.58
CA VAL A 99 6.36 3.10 -4.49
C VAL A 99 7.57 3.37 -3.62
N GLY A 100 8.02 2.35 -2.90
CA GLY A 100 9.27 2.41 -2.16
C GLY A 100 9.82 1.02 -1.86
N PHE A 101 11.12 0.98 -1.63
CA PHE A 101 11.86 -0.23 -1.29
C PHE A 101 12.46 -0.09 0.10
N ASN A 102 12.43 -1.17 0.88
CA ASN A 102 13.03 -1.21 2.22
C ASN A 102 14.51 -1.65 2.18
N TYR A 103 14.98 -2.08 1.00
CA TYR A 103 16.35 -2.52 0.77
C TYR A 103 16.96 -1.80 -0.44
N ARG A 104 18.29 -1.86 -0.52
CA ARG A 104 19.11 -1.25 -1.57
C ARG A 104 20.08 -2.27 -2.18
N PRO A 105 20.56 -2.04 -3.43
CA PRO A 105 21.66 -2.81 -3.99
C PRO A 105 22.83 -2.95 -3.02
N GLY A 106 23.35 -4.16 -2.89
CA GLY A 106 24.42 -4.50 -1.96
C GLY A 106 23.96 -5.03 -0.60
N GLU A 107 22.71 -4.83 -0.20
CA GLU A 107 22.15 -5.37 1.04
C GLU A 107 21.72 -6.84 0.88
N ARG A 108 21.39 -7.48 2.00
CA ARG A 108 20.87 -8.85 2.03
C ARG A 108 19.44 -8.86 2.56
N ILE A 109 18.54 -9.46 1.80
CA ILE A 109 17.18 -9.78 2.24
C ILE A 109 17.26 -11.06 3.11
N PRO A 110 16.77 -11.03 4.36
CA PRO A 110 16.71 -12.21 5.21
C PRO A 110 15.56 -13.15 4.80
N ASP A 111 15.46 -14.30 5.46
CA ASP A 111 14.29 -15.17 5.33
C ASP A 111 13.03 -14.46 5.87
N ILE A 112 11.87 -14.80 5.28
CA ILE A 112 10.59 -14.20 5.69
C ILE A 112 10.09 -14.91 6.94
N GLU A 113 10.32 -14.31 8.11
CA GLU A 113 9.79 -14.80 9.38
C GLU A 113 8.51 -14.07 9.79
N ASN A 114 8.37 -12.80 9.40
CA ASN A 114 7.24 -11.96 9.77
C ASN A 114 7.11 -10.74 8.83
N ALA A 115 6.14 -9.87 9.13
CA ALA A 115 5.79 -8.72 8.30
C ALA A 115 6.89 -7.63 8.17
N THR A 116 7.92 -7.62 9.02
CA THR A 116 9.03 -6.67 8.87
C THR A 116 9.93 -7.00 7.68
N ALA A 117 9.87 -8.24 7.17
CA ALA A 117 10.64 -8.69 6.00
C ALA A 117 10.07 -8.25 4.65
N ARG A 118 9.09 -7.34 4.62
CA ARG A 118 8.55 -6.77 3.38
C ARG A 118 9.68 -6.07 2.61
N ALA A 119 9.84 -6.42 1.34
CA ALA A 119 10.88 -5.87 0.49
C ALA A 119 10.56 -4.43 0.05
N GLY A 120 9.29 -4.06 0.07
CA GLY A 120 8.85 -2.71 -0.22
C GLY A 120 7.34 -2.62 -0.25
N TYR A 121 6.87 -1.56 -0.90
CA TYR A 121 5.46 -1.32 -1.11
C TYR A 121 5.20 -0.58 -2.42
N PHE A 122 3.97 -0.67 -2.89
CA PHE A 122 3.47 0.23 -3.91
C PHE A 122 1.96 0.44 -3.77
N ILE A 123 1.47 1.59 -4.24
CA ILE A 123 0.07 2.00 -4.11
C ILE A 123 -0.46 2.34 -5.49
N VAL A 124 -1.52 1.63 -5.91
CA VAL A 124 -2.15 1.80 -7.22
C VAL A 124 -3.58 2.26 -7.06
N LEU A 125 -3.98 3.25 -7.84
CA LEU A 125 -5.35 3.72 -8.03
C LEU A 125 -5.93 3.21 -9.36
N ALA A 126 -7.24 3.06 -9.43
CA ALA A 126 -7.98 2.74 -10.65
C ALA A 126 -9.44 3.22 -10.55
N ASP A 127 -10.13 3.27 -11.68
CA ASP A 127 -11.54 3.67 -11.75
C ASP A 127 -12.48 2.47 -11.60
N ASN A 128 -11.95 1.25 -11.70
CA ASN A 128 -12.71 0.02 -11.47
C ASN A 128 -11.81 -1.14 -11.04
N LYS A 129 -12.43 -2.23 -10.54
CA LYS A 129 -11.72 -3.42 -10.05
C LYS A 129 -10.89 -4.13 -11.13
N ALA A 130 -11.36 -4.18 -12.38
CA ALA A 130 -10.64 -4.87 -13.45
C ALA A 130 -9.35 -4.12 -13.84
N GLU A 131 -9.46 -2.79 -13.96
CA GLU A 131 -8.30 -1.92 -14.19
C GLU A 131 -7.31 -1.96 -13.01
N LEU A 132 -7.80 -2.01 -11.76
CA LEU A 132 -6.94 -2.15 -10.59
C LEU A 132 -6.07 -3.42 -10.68
N LYS A 133 -6.69 -4.54 -11.07
CA LYS A 133 -6.00 -5.82 -11.29
C LYS A 133 -4.91 -5.69 -12.35
N GLN A 134 -5.25 -5.11 -13.50
CA GLN A 134 -4.31 -4.90 -14.60
C GLN A 134 -3.13 -4.00 -14.22
N ARG A 135 -3.39 -2.90 -13.50
CA ARG A 135 -2.34 -1.97 -13.08
C ARG A 135 -1.40 -2.58 -12.03
N VAL A 136 -1.93 -3.35 -11.07
CA VAL A 136 -1.10 -4.08 -10.11
C VAL A 136 -0.22 -5.12 -10.81
N ALA A 137 -0.79 -5.88 -11.76
CA ALA A 137 -0.02 -6.82 -12.58
C ALA A 137 1.11 -6.13 -13.36
N ALA A 138 0.80 -4.98 -13.98
CA ALA A 138 1.80 -4.20 -14.72
C ALA A 138 2.94 -3.66 -13.84
N VAL A 139 2.67 -3.36 -12.56
CA VAL A 139 3.72 -3.03 -11.59
C VAL A 139 4.58 -4.27 -11.31
N TYR A 140 3.98 -5.42 -11.02
CA TYR A 140 4.73 -6.65 -10.76
C TYR A 140 5.55 -7.13 -11.96
N ASP A 141 5.09 -6.91 -13.20
CA ASP A 141 5.84 -7.24 -14.42
C ASP A 141 7.16 -6.45 -14.52
N LYS A 142 7.19 -5.21 -14.00
CA LYS A 142 8.37 -4.34 -14.00
C LYS A 142 9.15 -4.36 -12.69
N LEU A 143 8.55 -4.84 -11.61
CA LEU A 143 9.15 -4.88 -10.29
C LEU A 143 10.20 -6.00 -10.21
N LYS A 144 11.47 -5.61 -10.07
CA LYS A 144 12.59 -6.54 -10.02
C LYS A 144 13.48 -6.23 -8.82
N ILE A 145 13.84 -7.30 -8.11
CA ILE A 145 14.95 -7.33 -7.17
C ILE A 145 15.81 -8.51 -7.60
N ILE A 146 16.95 -8.22 -8.21
CA ILE A 146 17.79 -9.21 -8.87
C ILE A 146 18.98 -9.54 -7.99
N ASP A 147 19.26 -10.83 -7.80
CA ASP A 147 20.47 -11.30 -7.14
C ASP A 147 21.67 -11.40 -8.10
N ARG A 148 22.85 -11.72 -7.57
CA ARG A 148 24.08 -11.89 -8.36
C ARG A 148 24.03 -13.02 -9.39
N LYS A 149 23.03 -13.91 -9.32
CA LYS A 149 22.82 -15.00 -10.27
C LYS A 149 21.79 -14.62 -11.36
N GLY A 150 21.31 -13.38 -11.35
CA GLY A 150 20.29 -12.90 -12.29
C GLY A 150 18.86 -13.33 -11.93
N LYS A 151 18.63 -13.92 -10.75
CA LYS A 151 17.30 -14.36 -10.33
C LYS A 151 16.50 -13.18 -9.78
N ASN A 152 15.26 -13.01 -10.24
CA ASN A 152 14.31 -12.11 -9.59
C ASN A 152 13.80 -12.73 -8.29
N LEU A 153 13.97 -12.02 -7.18
CA LEU A 153 13.61 -12.46 -5.84
C LEU A 153 12.17 -12.08 -5.48
N VAL A 154 11.52 -11.17 -6.20
CA VAL A 154 10.14 -10.72 -5.89
C VAL A 154 9.14 -11.89 -5.94
N TYR A 155 8.36 -12.07 -4.88
CA TYR A 155 7.31 -13.09 -4.81
C TYR A 155 5.98 -12.55 -5.33
N ARG A 156 5.65 -12.88 -6.58
CA ARG A 156 4.39 -12.44 -7.20
C ARG A 156 3.19 -13.19 -6.62
N GLU A 157 3.29 -14.50 -6.41
CA GLU A 157 2.18 -15.33 -5.93
C GLU A 157 1.68 -14.95 -4.51
N ILE A 158 2.53 -14.34 -3.69
CA ILE A 158 2.15 -13.88 -2.34
C ILE A 158 1.55 -12.46 -2.40
N GLY A 159 2.05 -11.62 -3.30
CA GLY A 159 1.67 -10.22 -3.39
C GLY A 159 0.47 -9.95 -4.31
N GLU A 160 0.43 -10.54 -5.50
CA GLU A 160 -0.54 -10.27 -6.57
C GLU A 160 -1.88 -11.00 -6.36
N ASN A 161 -2.48 -10.85 -5.18
CA ASN A 161 -3.72 -11.54 -4.79
C ASN A 161 -4.94 -10.60 -4.84
N PHE A 162 -6.05 -11.06 -5.42
CA PHE A 162 -7.27 -10.26 -5.72
C PHE A 162 -8.60 -11.03 -5.66
#